data_AF-A0AB34ABF6-F1
#
_entry.id   AF-A0AB34ABF6-F1
#
_cell.length_a   1.000
_cell.length_b   1.000
_cell.length_c   1.000
_cell.angle_alpha   90.00
_cell.angle_beta   90.00
_cell.angle_gamma   90.00
#
_symmetry.space_group_name_H-M   'P 1'
#
loop_
_entity.id
_entity.type
_entity.pdbx_description
1 polymer ?
#
loop_
_entity_poly.entity_id
_entity_poly.type
_entity_poly.pdbx_seq_one_letter_code
_entity_poly.pdbx_strand_id
1 'polypeptide(L)'
;MKNIWNKIEKSKTTYIALISIVLVFIMPILFNLFHLGRTNRIIWLFFIINVFFAGFIGWFSRKYSLSFYNLVIFPVIFVISVFVKYGRYGYFLAGIYLVLSILIYFLFEKEK
;
A
#
# COMPACT_ATOMS: atom_id res chain seq x y z
N MET A 1 -25.50 11.30 8.86
CA MET A 1 -24.40 10.78 8.01
C MET A 1 -23.21 11.74 7.87
N LYS A 2 -23.39 13.05 7.66
CA LYS A 2 -22.29 14.04 7.52
C LYS A 2 -21.19 13.99 8.60
N ASN A 3 -21.55 13.77 9.87
CA ASN A 3 -20.56 13.68 10.97
C ASN A 3 -19.66 12.45 10.92
N ILE A 4 -20.13 11.34 10.33
CA ILE A 4 -19.34 10.11 10.20
C ILE A 4 -18.29 10.30 9.10
N TRP A 5 -18.69 10.92 7.97
CA TRP A 5 -17.78 11.28 6.89
C TRP A 5 -16.66 12.21 7.37
N ASN A 6 -16.97 13.27 8.12
CA ASN A 6 -15.95 14.18 8.67
C ASN A 6 -14.99 13.51 9.67
N LYS A 7 -15.44 12.48 10.40
CA LYS A 7 -14.60 11.72 11.34
C LYS A 7 -13.73 10.68 10.63
N ILE A 8 -14.25 10.07 9.56
CA ILE A 8 -13.50 9.16 8.68
C ILE A 8 -12.45 9.95 7.88
N GLU A 9 -12.80 11.11 7.35
CA GLU A 9 -11.91 11.97 6.55
C GLU A 9 -10.68 12.44 7.32
N LYS A 10 -10.78 12.58 8.66
CA LYS A 10 -9.65 12.94 9.53
C LYS A 10 -8.86 11.74 10.09
N SER A 11 -9.23 10.50 9.77
CA SER A 11 -8.53 9.32 10.29
C SER A 11 -7.29 8.99 9.46
N LYS A 12 -6.15 8.79 10.13
CA LYS A 12 -4.88 8.35 9.52
C LYS A 12 -5.02 7.04 8.74
N THR A 13 -5.96 6.19 9.12
CA THR A 13 -6.32 4.97 8.39
C THR A 13 -6.89 5.28 6.99
N THR A 14 -7.71 6.32 6.88
CA THR A 14 -8.33 6.73 5.61
C THR A 14 -7.28 7.22 4.63
N TYR A 15 -6.26 7.94 5.12
CA TYR A 15 -5.11 8.34 4.28
C TYR A 15 -4.34 7.13 3.76
N ILE A 16 -4.08 6.11 4.59
CA ILE A 16 -3.44 4.86 4.14
C ILE A 16 -4.27 4.21 3.03
N ALA A 17 -5.58 4.10 3.20
CA ALA A 17 -6.47 3.51 2.21
C ALA A 17 -6.51 4.30 0.90
N LEU A 18 -6.65 5.63 0.97
CA LEU A 18 -6.68 6.50 -0.21
C LEU A 18 -5.37 6.43 -0.99
N ILE A 19 -4.23 6.56 -0.31
CA ILE A 19 -2.92 6.48 -0.98
C ILE A 19 -2.70 5.10 -1.59
N SER A 20 -3.14 4.03 -0.91
CA SER A 20 -3.11 2.67 -1.47
C SER A 20 -3.90 2.57 -2.77
N ILE A 21 -5.12 3.11 -2.81
CA ILE A 21 -5.95 3.12 -4.02
C ILE A 21 -5.26 3.89 -5.16
N VAL A 22 -4.73 5.08 -4.86
CA VAL A 22 -4.02 5.91 -5.84
C VAL A 22 -2.81 5.16 -6.40
N LEU A 23 -1.97 4.60 -5.54
CA LEU A 23 -0.76 3.87 -5.95
C LEU A 23 -1.09 2.64 -6.80
N VAL A 24 -2.13 1.91 -6.42
CA VAL A 24 -2.45 0.62 -7.05
C VAL A 24 -3.24 0.78 -8.35
N PHE A 25 -4.10 1.79 -8.47
CA PHE A 25 -4.97 1.96 -9.63
C PHE A 25 -4.56 3.10 -10.56
N ILE A 26 -4.11 4.23 -10.02
CA ILE A 26 -3.82 5.46 -10.77
C ILE A 26 -2.36 5.49 -11.24
N MET A 27 -1.42 5.10 -10.38
CA MET A 27 0.01 5.07 -10.71
C MET A 27 0.32 4.26 -11.98
N PRO A 28 -0.26 3.06 -12.21
CA PRO A 28 -0.04 2.32 -13.45
C PRO A 28 -0.48 3.06 -14.71
N ILE A 29 -1.53 3.87 -14.62
CA ILE A 29 -2.05 4.68 -15.73
C ILE A 29 -1.06 5.81 -16.05
N LEU A 30 -0.51 6.48 -15.02
CA LEU A 30 0.55 7.47 -15.20
C LEU A 30 1.78 6.87 -15.88
N PHE A 31 2.26 5.72 -15.41
CA PHE A 31 3.39 5.04 -16.05
C PHE A 31 3.11 4.65 -17.50
N ASN A 32 1.84 4.42 -17.86
CA ASN A 32 1.45 4.15 -19.24
C ASN A 32 1.69 5.37 -20.16
N LEU A 33 1.55 6.59 -19.63
CA LEU A 33 1.80 7.83 -20.36
C LEU A 33 3.29 8.08 -20.63
N PHE A 34 4.18 7.58 -19.76
CA PHE A 34 5.62 7.87 -19.84
C PHE A 34 6.41 7.08 -20.90
N HIS A 35 5.77 6.39 -21.86
CA HIS A 35 6.44 5.60 -22.91
C HIS A 35 7.53 4.60 -22.45
N LEU A 36 7.63 4.32 -21.15
CA LEU A 36 8.59 3.35 -20.60
C LEU A 36 8.29 1.93 -21.11
N GLY A 37 9.32 1.12 -21.35
CA GLY A 37 9.14 -0.28 -21.73
C GLY A 37 8.30 -1.06 -20.70
N ARG A 38 7.50 -2.03 -21.17
CA ARG A 38 6.57 -2.81 -20.34
C ARG A 38 7.24 -3.42 -19.10
N THR A 39 8.43 -3.99 -19.28
CA THR A 39 9.23 -4.57 -18.20
C THR A 39 9.64 -3.53 -17.16
N ASN A 40 10.14 -2.38 -17.60
CA ASN A 40 10.60 -1.33 -16.69
C ASN A 40 9.45 -0.76 -15.85
N ARG A 41 8.25 -0.59 -16.44
CA ARG A 41 7.05 -0.16 -15.70
C ARG A 41 6.69 -1.12 -14.58
N ILE A 42 6.75 -2.43 -14.85
CA ILE A 42 6.44 -3.45 -13.85
C ILE A 42 7.47 -3.41 -12.72
N ILE A 43 8.76 -3.33 -13.04
CA ILE A 43 9.83 -3.25 -12.03
C ILE A 43 9.62 -2.03 -11.12
N TRP A 44 9.41 -0.84 -11.70
CA TRP A 44 9.21 0.39 -10.92
C TRP A 44 7.96 0.34 -10.04
N LEU A 45 6.82 -0.07 -10.59
CA LEU A 45 5.57 -0.09 -9.84
C LEU A 45 5.58 -1.16 -8.75
N PHE A 46 5.91 -2.39 -9.10
CA PHE A 46 5.76 -3.54 -8.21
C PHE A 46 6.94 -3.71 -7.25
N PHE A 47 8.17 -3.50 -7.70
CA PHE A 47 9.34 -3.82 -6.89
C PHE A 47 9.97 -2.61 -6.21
N ILE A 48 9.75 -1.40 -6.72
CA ILE A 48 10.29 -0.19 -6.11
C ILE A 48 9.19 0.51 -5.31
N ILE A 49 8.22 1.11 -5.99
CA ILE A 49 7.23 2.00 -5.37
C ILE A 49 6.39 1.27 -4.31
N ASN A 50 5.84 0.10 -4.64
CA ASN A 50 4.99 -0.66 -3.72
C ASN A 50 5.78 -1.21 -2.52
N VAL A 51 7.03 -1.60 -2.71
CA VAL A 51 7.91 -2.07 -1.62
C VAL A 51 8.21 -0.93 -0.65
N PHE A 52 8.62 0.23 -1.17
CA PHE A 52 8.82 1.43 -0.36
C PHE A 52 7.55 1.82 0.41
N PHE A 53 6.41 1.77 -0.25
CA PHE A 53 5.14 2.12 0.38
C PHE A 53 4.70 1.12 1.45
N ALA A 54 4.94 -0.18 1.24
CA ALA A 54 4.68 -1.21 2.25
C ALA A 54 5.53 -0.98 3.52
N GLY A 55 6.81 -0.67 3.36
CA GLY A 55 7.67 -0.27 4.49
C GLY A 55 7.18 1.00 5.17
N PHE A 56 6.80 2.02 4.39
CA PHE A 56 6.23 3.27 4.91
C PHE A 56 4.97 3.01 5.75
N ILE A 57 4.06 2.13 5.33
CA ILE A 57 2.86 1.79 6.12
C ILE A 57 3.22 1.15 7.46
N GLY A 58 4.22 0.25 7.48
CA GLY A 58 4.74 -0.35 8.71
C GLY A 58 5.20 0.70 9.70
N TRP A 59 6.09 1.58 9.24
CA TRP A 59 6.64 2.67 10.04
C TRP A 59 5.58 3.67 10.48
N PHE A 60 4.72 4.11 9.54
CA PHE A 60 3.67 5.10 9.80
C PHE A 60 2.64 4.57 10.81
N SER A 61 2.25 3.30 10.68
CA SER A 61 1.33 2.67 11.61
C SER A 61 1.92 2.57 13.02
N ARG A 62 3.21 2.27 13.15
CA ARG A 62 3.90 2.25 14.44
C ARG A 62 4.05 3.65 15.03
N LYS A 63 4.53 4.62 14.24
CA LYS A 63 4.77 6.01 14.65
C LYS A 63 3.53 6.68 15.23
N TYR A 64 2.37 6.41 14.64
CA TYR A 64 1.10 7.01 15.05
C TYR A 64 0.23 6.10 15.92
N SER A 65 0.79 5.02 16.46
CA SER A 65 0.10 4.04 17.31
C SER A 65 -1.22 3.57 16.69
N LEU A 66 -1.21 3.37 15.38
CA LEU A 66 -2.37 2.87 14.65
C LEU A 66 -2.57 1.39 14.92
N SER A 67 -3.80 0.93 14.73
CA SER A 67 -4.14 -0.48 14.85
C SER A 67 -3.32 -1.33 13.88
N PHE A 68 -2.86 -2.48 14.34
CA PHE A 68 -2.08 -3.45 13.56
C PHE A 68 -2.82 -3.87 12.27
N TYR A 69 -4.15 -3.89 12.28
CA TYR A 69 -4.97 -4.21 11.11
C TYR A 69 -4.74 -3.26 9.92
N ASN A 70 -4.24 -2.04 10.14
CA ASN A 70 -3.94 -1.11 9.06
C ASN A 70 -2.85 -1.61 8.11
N LEU A 71 -1.98 -2.51 8.56
CA LEU A 71 -0.92 -3.11 7.73
C LEU A 71 -1.48 -3.97 6.60
N VAL A 72 -2.70 -4.49 6.75
CA VAL A 72 -3.37 -5.39 5.81
C VAL A 72 -4.08 -4.63 4.67
N ILE A 73 -4.36 -3.33 4.87
CA ILE A 73 -5.13 -2.50 3.92
C ILE A 73 -4.47 -2.49 2.53
N PHE A 74 -3.17 -2.15 2.48
CA PHE A 74 -2.45 -2.06 1.21
C PHE A 74 -2.30 -3.41 0.51
N PRO A 75 -1.85 -4.50 1.18
CA PRO A 75 -1.84 -5.84 0.59
C PRO A 75 -3.18 -6.26 0.01
N VAL A 76 -4.29 -6.05 0.71
CA VAL A 76 -5.63 -6.43 0.23
C VAL A 76 -6.03 -5.64 -1.01
N ILE A 77 -5.85 -4.31 -1.00
CA ILE A 77 -6.16 -3.46 -2.15
C ILE A 77 -5.31 -3.87 -3.36
N PHE A 78 -4.03 -4.17 -3.13
CA PHE A 78 -3.11 -4.63 -4.17
C PHE A 78 -3.53 -5.98 -4.75
N VAL A 79 -3.91 -6.97 -3.92
CA VAL A 79 -4.44 -8.26 -4.38
C VAL A 79 -5.65 -8.04 -5.29
N ILE A 80 -6.62 -7.23 -4.85
CA ILE A 80 -7.83 -6.94 -5.62
C ILE A 80 -7.48 -6.39 -7.00
N SER A 81 -6.56 -5.42 -7.08
CA SER A 81 -6.14 -4.83 -8.36
C SER A 81 -5.42 -5.83 -9.26
N VAL A 82 -4.54 -6.66 -8.70
CA VAL A 82 -3.84 -7.71 -9.45
C VAL A 82 -4.83 -8.72 -10.04
N PHE A 83 -5.81 -9.17 -9.25
CA PHE A 83 -6.85 -10.09 -9.73
C PHE A 83 -7.65 -9.49 -10.88
N VAL A 84 -7.94 -8.18 -10.83
CA VAL A 84 -8.69 -7.49 -11.89
C VAL A 84 -7.85 -7.26 -13.15
N LYS A 85 -6.56 -6.90 -13.03
CA LYS A 85 -5.74 -6.44 -14.17
C LYS A 85 -4.69 -7.43 -14.70
N TYR A 86 -4.09 -8.23 -13.83
CA TYR A 86 -2.83 -8.96 -14.11
C TYR A 86 -2.94 -10.49 -13.91
N GLY A 87 -4.07 -10.99 -13.39
CA GLY A 87 -4.34 -12.42 -13.24
C GLY A 87 -3.63 -13.07 -12.05
N ARG A 88 -3.41 -14.39 -12.13
CA ARG A 88 -3.14 -15.27 -10.98
C ARG A 88 -1.75 -15.14 -10.33
N TYR A 89 -0.77 -14.41 -10.84
CA TYR A 89 0.59 -14.50 -10.28
C TYR A 89 1.00 -13.37 -9.35
N GLY A 90 0.33 -12.21 -9.40
CA GLY A 90 0.76 -11.06 -8.60
C GLY A 90 0.37 -11.13 -7.12
N TYR A 91 -0.43 -12.11 -6.68
CA TYR A 91 -0.85 -12.18 -5.27
C TYR A 91 0.31 -12.47 -4.31
N PHE A 92 1.39 -13.13 -4.78
CA PHE A 92 2.58 -13.39 -3.96
C PHE A 92 3.25 -12.10 -3.47
N LEU A 93 3.26 -11.05 -4.31
CA LEU A 93 3.80 -9.75 -3.92
C LEU A 93 3.01 -9.11 -2.78
N ALA A 94 1.71 -9.37 -2.68
CA ALA A 94 0.92 -8.87 -1.55
C ALA A 94 1.39 -9.46 -0.22
N GLY A 95 1.70 -10.76 -0.21
CA GLY A 95 2.26 -11.43 0.96
C GLY A 95 3.60 -10.82 1.35
N ILE A 96 4.47 -10.56 0.37
CA ILE A 96 5.76 -9.89 0.60
C ILE A 96 5.56 -8.49 1.20
N TYR A 97 4.62 -7.69 0.68
CA TYR A 97 4.33 -6.36 1.22
C TYR A 97 3.80 -6.42 2.66
N LEU A 98 2.96 -7.41 2.97
CA LEU A 98 2.46 -7.60 4.34
C LEU A 98 3.60 -7.98 5.29
N VAL A 99 4.44 -8.94 4.92
CA VAL A 99 5.59 -9.33 5.74
C VAL A 99 6.53 -8.14 5.95
N LEU A 100 6.81 -7.37 4.89
CA LEU A 100 7.67 -6.20 4.98
C LEU A 100 7.08 -5.12 5.90
N SER A 101 5.78 -4.83 5.78
CA SER A 101 5.13 -3.84 6.63
C SER A 101 5.12 -4.27 8.10
N ILE A 102 4.93 -5.57 8.38
CA ILE A 102 5.04 -6.15 9.72
C ILE A 102 6.45 -6.05 10.27
N LEU A 103 7.46 -6.43 9.49
CA LEU A 103 8.87 -6.33 9.91
C LEU A 103 9.24 -4.90 10.28
N ILE A 104 8.88 -3.92 9.44
CA ILE A 104 9.14 -2.51 9.72
C ILE A 104 8.32 -2.02 10.93
N TYR A 105 7.08 -2.48 11.08
CA TYR A 105 6.26 -2.14 12.25
C TYR A 105 6.94 -2.53 13.57
N PHE A 106 7.57 -3.71 13.63
CA PHE A 106 8.31 -4.17 14.81
C PHE A 106 9.71 -3.59 14.91
N LEU A 107 10.40 -3.34 13.79
CA LEU A 107 11.75 -2.77 13.78
C LEU A 107 11.79 -1.39 14.45
N PHE A 108 10.75 -0.58 14.27
CA PHE A 108 10.62 0.73 14.89
C PHE A 108 9.88 0.68 16.23
N GLU A 109 10.12 -0.37 17.03
CA GLU A 109 9.66 -0.46 18.42
C GLU A 109 10.00 0.85 19.15
N LYS A 110 8.98 1.58 19.62
CA LYS A 110 9.21 2.72 20.51
C LYS A 110 9.94 2.17 21.74
N GLU A 111 11.16 2.64 21.98
CA GLU A 111 11.78 2.56 23.30
C GLU A 111 10.76 3.09 24.31
N LYS A 112 10.47 2.27 25.32
CA LYS A 112 9.49 2.55 26.37
C LYS A 112 10.00 3.64 27.30
#